data_AF-A0A5K0WT02-F1
#
_entry.id   AF-A0A5K0WT02-F1
#
_cell.length_a   1.000
_cell.length_b   1.000
_cell.length_c   1.000
_cell.angle_alpha   90.00
_cell.angle_beta   90.00
_cell.angle_gamma   90.00
#
_symmetry.space_group_name_H-M   'P 1'
#
loop_
_entity.id
_entity.type
_entity.pdbx_description
1 polymer ?
#
loop_
_entity_poly.entity_id
_entity_poly.type
_entity_poly.pdbx_seq_one_letter_code
_entity_poly.pdbx_strand_id
1 'polypeptide(L)'
;VKEDILSRFLWESEKNPETMNDSYLKDIILNFMIAGKDTTGGTLSWFIYMLCKHPLVQEKIAQEVKEMVGSCEKGQFTQFVEKITERSLEKLHYLHAALSETLRLYPAVPI
;
A
#
# COMPACT_ATOMS: atom_id res chain seq x y z
N VAL A 1 -1.25 17.17 -13.07
CA VAL A 1 -0.25 16.15 -12.70
C VAL A 1 -0.55 15.77 -11.25
N LYS A 2 -0.59 14.48 -10.90
CA LYS A 2 -0.83 14.07 -9.51
C LYS A 2 0.46 14.35 -8.74
N GLU A 3 0.45 15.32 -7.83
CA GLU A 3 1.65 15.71 -7.09
C GLU A 3 2.00 14.60 -6.09
N ASP A 4 3.09 13.88 -6.35
CA ASP A 4 3.65 12.94 -5.38
C ASP A 4 4.45 13.66 -4.29
N ILE A 5 4.83 12.92 -3.25
CA ILE A 5 5.54 13.46 -2.08
C ILE A 5 6.85 14.14 -2.50
N LEU A 6 7.56 13.56 -3.48
CA LEU A 6 8.80 14.13 -3.99
C LEU A 6 8.57 15.48 -4.67
N SER A 7 7.57 15.55 -5.56
CA SER A 7 7.18 16.78 -6.25
C SER A 7 6.82 17.89 -5.25
N ARG A 8 6.11 17.54 -4.17
CA ARG A 8 5.75 18.48 -3.09
C ARG A 8 6.96 18.99 -2.32
N PHE A 9 7.93 18.12 -2.04
CA PHE A 9 9.18 18.52 -1.37
C PHE A 9 10.06 19.39 -2.27
N LEU A 10 10.14 19.09 -3.56
CA LEU A 10 10.87 19.93 -4.52
C LEU A 10 10.25 21.32 -4.62
N TRP A 11 8.92 21.41 -4.76
CA TRP A 11 8.21 22.69 -4.77
C TRP A 11 8.45 23.51 -3.50
N GLU A 12 8.47 22.86 -2.34
CA GLU A 12 8.70 23.56 -1.07
C GLU A 12 10.17 24.01 -0.91
N SER A 13 11.11 23.26 -1.48
CA SER A 13 12.53 23.67 -1.52
C SER A 13 12.77 24.92 -2.35
N GLU A 14 12.00 25.13 -3.42
CA GLU A 14 12.08 26.35 -4.23
C GLU A 14 11.64 27.60 -3.43
N LYS A 15 10.73 27.45 -2.47
CA LYS A 15 10.28 28.55 -1.61
C LYS A 15 11.24 28.84 -0.45
N ASN A 16 11.87 27.80 0.09
CA ASN A 16 12.69 27.87 1.32
C ASN A 16 14.07 27.20 1.12
N PRO A 17 14.93 27.73 0.24
CA PRO A 17 16.18 27.07 -0.16
C PRO A 17 17.21 26.98 0.98
N GLU A 18 17.14 27.85 1.99
CA GLU A 18 18.08 27.81 3.13
C GLU A 18 17.80 26.64 4.08
N THR A 19 16.52 26.29 4.28
CA THR A 19 16.11 25.24 5.23
C THR A 19 15.85 23.90 4.55
N MET A 20 15.40 23.90 3.29
CA MET A 20 15.14 22.69 2.49
C MET A 20 16.17 22.52 1.38
N ASN A 21 17.45 22.59 1.74
CA ASN A 21 18.56 22.34 0.81
C ASN A 21 18.61 20.88 0.34
N ASP A 22 19.44 20.62 -0.68
CA ASP A 22 19.63 19.29 -1.26
C ASP A 22 19.99 18.18 -0.25
N SER A 23 20.72 18.51 0.82
CA SER A 23 21.06 17.53 1.86
C SER A 23 19.81 17.11 2.61
N TYR A 24 19.04 18.08 3.09
CA TYR A 24 17.78 17.83 3.79
C TYR A 24 16.79 17.04 2.93
N LEU A 25 16.66 17.40 1.64
CA LEU A 25 15.79 16.70 0.70
C LEU A 25 16.20 15.24 0.53
N LYS A 26 17.50 14.95 0.38
CA LYS A 26 18.00 13.58 0.28
C LYS A 26 17.70 12.78 1.54
N ASP A 27 17.95 13.38 2.71
CA ASP A 27 17.74 12.71 3.99
C ASP A 27 16.26 12.39 4.23
N ILE A 28 15.36 13.34 3.96
CA ILE A 28 13.92 13.12 4.16
C ILE A 28 13.37 12.06 3.19
N ILE A 29 13.76 12.10 1.91
CA ILE A 29 13.34 11.11 0.91
C ILE A 29 13.83 9.72 1.31
N LEU A 30 15.10 9.60 1.75
CA LEU A 30 15.66 8.33 2.20
C LEU A 30 14.91 7.78 3.42
N ASN A 31 14.58 8.63 4.40
CA ASN A 31 13.80 8.24 5.56
C ASN A 31 12.41 7.70 5.17
N PHE A 32 11.70 8.36 4.25
CA PHE A 32 10.41 7.88 3.75
C PHE A 32 10.53 6.55 2.99
N MET A 33 11.57 6.39 2.16
CA MET A 33 11.81 5.15 1.43
C MET A 33 12.05 3.98 2.39
N ILE A 34 12.92 4.15 3.40
CA ILE A 34 13.22 3.11 4.38
C ILE A 34 11.95 2.78 5.19
N ALA A 35 11.26 3.80 5.69
CA ALA A 35 10.05 3.64 6.48
C ALA A 35 8.96 2.86 5.73
N GLY A 36 8.77 3.11 4.42
CA GLY A 36 7.76 2.43 3.62
C GLY A 36 8.19 1.04 3.13
N LYS A 37 9.45 0.89 2.70
CA LYS A 37 9.98 -0.32 2.05
C LYS A 37 9.93 -1.53 2.98
N ASP A 38 10.62 -1.46 4.11
CA ASP A 38 10.86 -2.65 4.94
C ASP A 38 9.61 -3.01 5.75
N THR A 39 8.86 -2.02 6.23
CA THR A 39 7.62 -2.24 6.98
C THR A 39 6.52 -2.85 6.12
N THR A 40 6.28 -2.29 4.93
CA THR A 40 5.24 -2.79 4.00
C THR A 40 5.66 -4.13 3.42
N GLY A 41 6.93 -4.29 3.03
CA GLY A 41 7.47 -5.54 2.52
C GLY A 41 7.36 -6.70 3.52
N GLY A 42 7.70 -6.44 4.79
CA GLY A 42 7.53 -7.42 5.87
C GLY A 42 6.07 -7.79 6.11
N THR A 43 5.19 -6.78 6.20
CA THR A 43 3.75 -6.98 6.40
C THR A 43 3.14 -7.83 5.28
N LEU A 44 3.45 -7.52 4.02
CA LEU A 44 2.93 -8.27 2.86
C LEU A 44 3.45 -9.71 2.82
N SER A 45 4.71 -9.93 3.22
CA SER A 45 5.28 -11.28 3.29
C SER A 45 4.52 -12.15 4.29
N TRP A 46 4.26 -11.61 5.50
CA TRP A 46 3.45 -12.30 6.51
C TRP A 46 1.99 -12.48 6.08
N PHE A 47 1.40 -11.47 5.45
CA PHE A 47 0.03 -11.54 4.96
C PHE A 47 -0.13 -12.67 3.94
N ILE A 48 0.75 -12.73 2.93
CA ILE A 48 0.75 -13.81 1.93
C ILE A 48 0.95 -15.17 2.60
N TYR A 49 1.89 -15.28 3.54
CA TYR A 49 2.10 -16.52 4.30
C TYR A 49 0.82 -16.95 5.05
N MET A 50 0.12 -16.01 5.70
CA MET A 50 -1.13 -16.29 6.42
C MET A 50 -2.24 -16.73 5.48
N LEU A 51 -2.35 -16.16 4.27
CA LEU A 51 -3.29 -16.62 3.26
C LEU A 51 -3.01 -18.06 2.82
N CYS A 52 -1.74 -18.40 2.57
CA CYS A 52 -1.35 -19.78 2.24
C CYS A 52 -1.69 -20.77 3.35
N LYS A 53 -1.65 -20.35 4.63
CA LYS A 53 -2.01 -21.18 5.78
C LYS A 53 -3.51 -21.28 6.02
N HIS A 54 -4.30 -20.33 5.52
CA HIS A 54 -5.75 -20.26 5.75
C HIS A 54 -6.51 -20.13 4.42
N PRO A 55 -6.67 -21.25 3.67
CA PRO A 55 -7.31 -21.23 2.34
C PRO A 55 -8.73 -20.64 2.35
N LEU A 56 -9.50 -20.86 3.41
CA LEU A 56 -10.84 -20.29 3.56
C LEU A 56 -10.83 -18.75 3.64
N VAL A 57 -9.81 -18.17 4.29
CA VAL A 57 -9.64 -16.71 4.36
C VAL A 57 -9.22 -16.18 2.99
N GLN A 58 -8.28 -16.86 2.33
CA GLN A 58 -7.85 -16.53 0.98
C GLN A 58 -9.02 -16.52 0.00
N GLU A 59 -9.87 -17.55 0.02
CA GLU A 59 -11.02 -17.66 -0.88
C GLU A 59 -12.06 -16.56 -0.63
N LYS A 60 -12.34 -16.23 0.63
CA LYS A 60 -13.22 -15.11 0.99
C LYS A 60 -12.70 -13.77 0.49
N ILE A 61 -11.40 -13.50 0.64
CA ILE A 61 -10.77 -12.28 0.13
C ILE A 61 -10.84 -12.24 -1.41
N ALA A 62 -10.54 -13.35 -2.07
CA ALA A 62 -10.62 -13.44 -3.53
C ALA A 62 -12.05 -13.18 -4.04
N GLN A 63 -13.05 -13.70 -3.33
CA GLN A 63 -14.46 -13.43 -3.62
C GLN A 63 -14.79 -11.94 -3.43
N GLU A 64 -14.41 -11.35 -2.29
CA GLU A 64 -14.65 -9.92 -2.00
C GLU A 64 -14.03 -9.01 -3.08
N VAL A 65 -12.78 -9.28 -3.48
CA VAL A 65 -12.10 -8.54 -4.55
C VAL A 65 -12.82 -8.73 -5.89
N LYS A 66 -13.28 -9.94 -6.19
CA LYS A 66 -14.02 -10.23 -7.43
C LYS A 66 -15.38 -9.54 -7.47
N GLU A 67 -16.09 -9.46 -6.35
CA GLU A 67 -17.37 -8.74 -6.24
C GLU A 67 -17.17 -7.23 -6.41
N MET A 68 -16.07 -6.69 -5.89
CA MET A 68 -15.71 -5.28 -6.06
C MET A 68 -15.39 -4.93 -7.52
N VAL A 69 -14.53 -5.73 -8.18
CA VAL A 69 -14.06 -5.47 -9.56
C VAL A 69 -15.11 -5.90 -10.60
N GLY A 70 -16.01 -6.83 -10.25
CA GLY A 70 -16.87 -7.54 -11.19
C GLY A 70 -16.11 -8.57 -12.03
N SER A 71 -16.77 -9.11 -13.05
CA SER A 71 -16.14 -10.03 -14.01
C SER A 71 -15.09 -9.29 -14.87
N CYS A 72 -13.84 -9.30 -14.43
CA CYS A 72 -12.70 -9.01 -15.32
C CYS A 72 -12.27 -10.32 -15.98
N GLU A 73 -12.27 -10.35 -17.30
CA GLU A 73 -11.74 -11.50 -18.04
C GLU A 73 -10.23 -11.60 -17.87
N LYS A 74 -9.69 -12.83 -17.99
CA LYS A 74 -8.24 -13.06 -17.97
C LYS A 74 -7.58 -12.22 -19.07
N GLY A 75 -6.63 -11.36 -18.69
CA GLY A 75 -5.87 -10.51 -19.61
C GLY A 75 -6.16 -9.01 -19.52
N GLN A 76 -7.17 -8.58 -18.76
CA GLN A 76 -7.53 -7.16 -18.62
C GLN A 76 -6.95 -6.51 -17.34
N PHE A 77 -5.63 -6.62 -17.14
CA PHE A 77 -4.97 -6.04 -15.96
C PHE A 77 -5.17 -4.52 -15.87
N THR A 78 -5.18 -3.81 -16.99
CA THR A 78 -5.41 -2.37 -17.03
C THR A 78 -6.79 -1.99 -16.52
N GLN A 79 -7.84 -2.72 -16.92
CA GLN A 79 -9.21 -2.48 -16.44
C GLN A 79 -9.36 -2.79 -14.94
N PHE A 80 -8.63 -3.78 -14.43
CA PHE A 80 -8.58 -4.05 -12.99
C PHE A 80 -8.02 -2.84 -12.23
N VAL A 81 -6.89 -2.29 -12.70
CA VAL A 81 -6.26 -1.11 -12.08
C VAL A 81 -7.18 0.12 -12.14
N GLU A 82 -7.87 0.34 -13.26
CA GLU A 82 -8.83 1.44 -13.42
C GLU A 82 -10.02 1.34 -12.45
N LYS A 83 -10.41 0.12 -12.07
CA LYS A 83 -11.50 -0.12 -11.12
C LYS A 83 -11.08 0.07 -9.67
N ILE A 84 -9.78 0.05 -9.36
CA ILE A 84 -9.26 0.38 -8.03
C ILE A 84 -9.37 1.89 -7.81
N THR A 85 -10.50 2.27 -7.23
CA THR A 85 -10.80 3.63 -6.77
C THR A 85 -10.93 3.64 -5.25
N GLU A 86 -10.86 4.82 -4.63
CA GLU A 86 -11.03 4.98 -3.17
C GLU A 86 -12.35 4.35 -2.68
N ARG A 87 -13.46 4.63 -3.37
CA ARG A 87 -14.78 4.01 -3.09
C ARG A 87 -14.80 2.49 -3.24
N SER A 88 -13.94 1.95 -4.10
CA SER A 88 -13.84 0.50 -4.29
C SER A 88 -13.06 -0.16 -3.15
N LEU A 89 -12.01 0.51 -2.66
CA LEU A 89 -11.20 0.06 -1.52
C LEU A 89 -12.01 0.08 -0.23
N GLU A 90 -12.91 1.06 -0.06
CA GLU A 90 -13.84 1.11 1.07
C GLU A 90 -14.71 -0.15 1.19
N LYS A 91 -14.96 -0.88 0.10
CA LYS A 91 -15.78 -2.11 0.12
C LYS A 91 -15.00 -3.36 0.53
N LEU A 92 -13.66 -3.29 0.60
CA LEU A 92 -12.79 -4.45 0.88
C LEU A 92 -12.60 -4.66 2.39
N HIS A 93 -13.70 -4.79 3.13
CA HIS A 93 -13.70 -4.87 4.59
C HIS A 93 -12.97 -6.11 5.12
N TYR A 94 -13.16 -7.26 4.47
CA TYR A 94 -12.59 -8.53 4.90
C TYR A 94 -11.10 -8.59 4.60
N LEU A 95 -10.66 -8.08 3.45
CA LEU A 95 -9.24 -7.85 3.15
C LEU A 95 -8.59 -6.94 4.20
N HIS A 96 -9.23 -5.81 4.51
CA HIS A 96 -8.73 -4.88 5.53
C HIS A 96 -8.63 -5.54 6.91
N ALA A 97 -9.64 -6.34 7.29
CA ALA A 97 -9.63 -7.09 8.54
C ALA A 97 -8.50 -8.13 8.57
N ALA A 98 -8.25 -8.84 7.47
CA ALA A 98 -7.17 -9.83 7.39
C ALA A 98 -5.77 -9.20 7.43
N LEU A 99 -5.60 -8.04 6.79
CA LEU A 99 -4.37 -7.23 6.92
C LEU A 99 -4.17 -6.74 8.36
N SER A 100 -5.24 -6.23 8.99
CA SER A 100 -5.21 -5.78 10.39
C SER A 100 -4.85 -6.92 11.34
N GLU A 101 -5.41 -8.11 11.13
CA GLU A 101 -5.09 -9.30 11.94
C GLU A 101 -3.65 -9.78 11.72
N THR A 102 -3.15 -9.66 10.49
CA THR A 102 -1.73 -9.94 10.19
C THR A 102 -0.83 -8.99 10.96
N LEU A 103 -1.14 -7.69 10.99
CA LEU A 103 -0.38 -6.71 11.77
C LEU A 103 -0.49 -6.92 13.28
N ARG A 104 -1.63 -7.41 13.77
CA ARG A 104 -1.82 -7.77 15.20
C ARG A 104 -0.92 -8.94 15.61
N LEU A 105 -0.74 -9.93 14.73
CA LEU A 105 0.08 -11.12 14.98
C LEU A 105 1.57 -10.91 14.66
N TYR A 106 1.86 -10.16 13.60
CA TYR A 106 3.19 -9.91 13.04
C TYR A 106 3.33 -8.41 12.76
N PRO A 107 3.55 -7.59 13.80
CA PRO A 107 3.69 -6.15 13.64
C PRO A 107 4.94 -5.83 12.80
N ALA A 108 4.82 -4.86 11.89
CA ALA A 108 5.93 -4.43 11.03
C ALA A 108 7.13 -3.89 11.81
N VAL A 109 6.87 -3.31 12.99
CA VAL A 109 7.87 -2.83 13.94
C VAL A 109 7.50 -3.42 15.31
N PRO A 110 8.10 -4.55 15.72
CA PRO A 110 7.90 -5.11 17.05
C PRO A 110 8.54 -4.19 18.10
N ILE A 111 7.80 -3.94 19.20
CA ILE A 111 8.30 -3.25 20.40
C ILE A 111 8.33 -4.21 21.59
#